data_AF-A0A3M2AJF9-F1
#
_entry.id   AF-A0A3M2AJF9-F1
#
_cell.length_a   1.000
_cell.length_b   1.000
_cell.length_c   1.000
_cell.angle_alpha   90.00
_cell.angle_beta   90.00
_cell.angle_gamma   90.00
#
_symmetry.space_group_name_H-M   'P 1'
#
loop_
_entity.id
_entity.type
_entity.pdbx_description
1 polymer ?
#
loop_
_entity_poly.entity_id
_entity_poly.type
_entity_poly.pdbx_seq_one_letter_code
_entity_poly.pdbx_strand_id
1 'polypeptide(L)'
;MSPARFRLPAGLLLAPAALLGLVACAAPPPARPRPVVLEAPVPSPPGDLDLEARIDWWEDLLPRLIDADRDEALLRLGQLHLDARHPAEARQYFRQAQLGWLSAREQAQAEYGIGLSYLLERRPEAAQPHLLVAREGLAGPEAEECEVLLEVGRGRTPTGDPALLARLEPFLPEAPLVVARPAEAPAPLAGVVDVSRRQWHARPLRGNHDPMTRPWRITVHHSAEPLHSDSLAAAKAEVRRIQQYHQDGHGWADLGYHFLIDRSGRVFEGRPLTAQGAHAGGSNNVGNIGICLLGNYAADPDRGGEYLVVQRPTEAQLQALRELLESLRAHYGIARSEVHGHLEYRDTACPGPILEDWVRRYRSGS
;
A
#
# COMPACT_ATOMS: atom_id res chain seq x y z
N MET A 1 52.10 41.38 49.68
CA MET A 1 51.93 40.45 48.54
C MET A 1 50.67 39.65 48.78
N SER A 2 49.56 40.07 48.19
CA SER A 2 48.25 39.39 48.23
C SER A 2 47.91 38.94 46.82
N PRO A 3 47.43 37.69 46.61
CA PRO A 3 47.00 37.28 45.28
C PRO A 3 45.57 37.77 45.02
N ALA A 4 45.42 38.46 43.89
CA ALA A 4 44.13 38.91 43.37
C ALA A 4 43.30 37.72 42.87
N ARG A 5 42.02 37.70 43.24
CA ARG A 5 41.02 36.75 42.76
C ARG A 5 40.55 37.19 41.37
N PHE A 6 40.71 36.33 40.36
CA PHE A 6 40.01 36.47 39.08
C PHE A 6 38.81 35.52 39.06
N ARG A 7 37.61 36.09 38.89
CA ARG A 7 36.36 35.37 38.59
C ARG A 7 36.24 35.22 37.07
N LEU A 8 36.00 34.00 36.59
CA LEU A 8 35.57 33.74 35.21
C LEU A 8 34.04 33.93 35.11
N PRO A 9 33.51 34.49 34.01
CA PRO A 9 32.08 34.47 33.77
C PRO A 9 31.66 33.11 33.20
N ALA A 10 30.52 32.63 33.70
CA ALA A 10 29.81 31.48 33.16
C ALA A 10 29.07 31.86 31.87
N GLY A 11 28.96 30.89 30.96
CA GLY A 11 27.87 30.87 29.97
C GLY A 11 28.32 30.84 28.52
N LEU A 12 28.39 29.64 27.93
CA LEU A 12 27.89 29.40 26.58
C LEU A 12 27.54 27.91 26.46
N LEU A 13 26.29 27.57 26.75
CA LEU A 13 25.70 26.28 26.41
C LEU A 13 25.42 26.29 24.90
N LEU A 14 26.16 25.48 24.15
CA LEU A 14 25.83 25.15 22.76
C LEU A 14 24.54 24.31 22.76
N ALA A 15 23.44 24.91 22.34
CA ALA A 15 22.22 24.17 22.02
C ALA A 15 22.43 23.37 20.72
N PRO A 16 22.05 22.09 20.65
CA PRO A 16 22.08 21.37 19.39
C PRO A 16 20.93 21.89 18.52
N ALA A 17 21.27 22.37 17.33
CA ALA A 17 20.31 22.71 16.30
C ALA A 17 19.56 21.43 15.88
N ALA A 18 18.31 21.31 16.31
CA ALA A 18 17.39 20.32 15.78
C ALA A 18 17.10 20.69 14.32
N LEU A 19 17.66 19.93 13.37
CA LEU A 19 17.14 19.89 12.01
C LEU A 19 15.75 19.26 12.07
N LEU A 20 14.72 20.10 12.18
CA LEU A 20 13.35 19.76 11.86
C LEU A 20 13.27 19.56 10.35
N GLY A 21 13.55 18.34 9.90
CA GLY A 21 13.08 17.86 8.59
C GLY A 21 11.56 17.76 8.65
N LEU A 22 10.88 18.77 8.13
CA LEU A 22 9.45 18.74 7.87
C LEU A 22 9.17 17.68 6.80
N VAL A 23 8.84 16.46 7.22
CA VAL A 23 8.09 15.54 6.38
C VAL A 23 6.66 15.56 6.91
N ALA A 24 5.79 16.18 6.12
CA ALA A 24 4.40 16.37 6.45
C ALA A 24 3.72 15.03 6.73
N CYS A 25 3.12 14.90 7.91
CA CYS A 25 2.00 13.98 8.10
C CYS A 25 0.89 14.43 7.15
N ALA A 26 0.79 13.77 6.00
CA ALA A 26 -0.34 13.99 5.13
C ALA A 26 -1.59 13.41 5.83
N ALA A 27 -2.45 14.30 6.33
CA ALA A 27 -3.88 14.16 6.04
C ALA A 27 -4.01 13.73 4.56
N PRO A 28 -5.03 12.94 4.13
CA PRO A 28 -5.22 12.68 2.71
C PRO A 28 -5.00 14.00 1.99
N PRO A 29 -3.99 14.09 1.11
CA PRO A 29 -3.52 15.38 0.63
C PRO A 29 -4.76 16.10 0.12
N PRO A 30 -5.01 17.36 0.53
CA PRO A 30 -6.11 18.10 -0.06
C PRO A 30 -5.97 17.93 -1.56
N ALA A 31 -7.08 17.59 -2.23
CA ALA A 31 -7.09 17.29 -3.66
C ALA A 31 -6.19 18.32 -4.34
N ARG A 32 -5.06 17.84 -4.88
CA ARG A 32 -4.02 18.75 -5.29
C ARG A 32 -4.62 19.62 -6.40
N PRO A 33 -4.58 20.95 -6.30
CA PRO A 33 -5.22 21.79 -7.29
C PRO A 33 -4.60 21.47 -8.65
N ARG A 34 -5.44 21.06 -9.61
CA ARG A 34 -5.01 20.80 -10.99
C ARG A 34 -4.23 22.03 -11.47
N PRO A 35 -3.02 21.86 -12.05
CA PRO A 35 -2.36 22.95 -12.75
C PRO A 35 -3.34 23.53 -13.77
N VAL A 36 -3.62 24.83 -13.71
CA VAL A 36 -4.52 25.47 -14.67
C VAL A 36 -3.75 25.62 -15.98
N VAL A 37 -3.85 24.61 -16.83
CA VAL A 37 -3.44 24.69 -18.23
C VAL A 37 -4.73 24.68 -19.05
N LEU A 38 -5.08 25.84 -19.63
CA LEU A 38 -6.19 25.94 -20.57
C LEU A 38 -5.71 25.40 -21.93
N GLU A 39 -5.73 24.09 -22.10
CA GLU A 39 -5.47 23.41 -23.38
C GLU A 39 -6.73 22.72 -23.92
N ALA A 40 -6.66 22.33 -25.19
CA ALA A 40 -7.76 21.68 -25.89
C ALA A 40 -8.14 20.37 -25.18
N PRO A 41 -9.44 19.99 -25.16
CA PRO A 41 -9.88 18.79 -24.48
C PRO A 41 -9.15 17.54 -25.02
N VAL A 42 -8.84 16.60 -24.12
CA VAL A 42 -8.26 15.31 -24.47
C VAL A 42 -9.09 14.69 -25.62
N PRO A 43 -8.46 14.31 -26.74
CA PRO A 43 -9.18 13.73 -27.86
C PRO A 43 -9.93 12.48 -27.38
N SER A 44 -11.07 12.21 -28.01
CA SER A 44 -11.85 10.99 -27.76
C SER A 44 -11.64 10.01 -28.91
N PRO A 45 -11.68 8.69 -28.65
CA PRO A 45 -11.62 7.70 -29.72
C PRO A 45 -12.80 7.88 -30.69
N PRO A 46 -12.63 7.52 -31.97
CA PRO A 46 -13.75 7.44 -32.91
C PRO A 46 -14.90 6.59 -32.34
N GLY A 47 -16.13 7.06 -32.51
CA GLY A 47 -17.31 6.44 -31.89
C GLY A 47 -17.73 5.10 -32.48
N ASP A 48 -17.16 4.72 -33.62
CA ASP A 48 -17.38 3.46 -34.33
C ASP A 48 -16.43 2.34 -33.89
N LEU A 49 -15.43 2.64 -33.05
CA LEU A 49 -14.54 1.62 -32.50
C LEU A 49 -15.27 0.72 -31.50
N ASP A 50 -14.99 -0.59 -31.58
CA ASP A 50 -15.41 -1.55 -30.57
C ASP A 50 -14.61 -1.36 -29.26
N LEU A 51 -14.96 -2.12 -28.23
CA LEU A 51 -14.40 -1.94 -26.89
C LEU A 51 -12.89 -2.16 -26.84
N GLU A 52 -12.38 -3.22 -27.49
CA GLU A 52 -10.95 -3.53 -27.52
C GLU A 52 -10.18 -2.48 -28.33
N ALA A 53 -10.70 -2.09 -29.50
CA ALA A 53 -10.07 -1.03 -30.30
C ALA A 53 -10.05 0.33 -29.59
N ARG A 54 -11.03 0.59 -28.69
CA ARG A 54 -11.02 1.78 -27.83
C ARG A 54 -9.96 1.69 -26.73
N ILE A 55 -9.73 0.51 -26.16
CA ILE A 55 -8.64 0.28 -25.20
C ILE A 55 -7.30 0.55 -25.89
N ASP A 56 -7.03 -0.13 -27.02
CA ASP A 56 -5.80 0.04 -27.80
C ASP A 56 -5.54 1.52 -28.15
N TRP A 57 -6.59 2.23 -28.59
CA TRP A 57 -6.48 3.65 -28.94
C TRP A 57 -6.03 4.52 -27.75
N TRP A 58 -6.57 4.27 -26.56
CA TRP A 58 -6.20 5.01 -25.36
C TRP A 58 -4.81 4.63 -24.85
N GLU A 59 -4.45 3.34 -24.88
CA GLU A 59 -3.12 2.88 -24.51
C GLU A 59 -2.03 3.47 -25.41
N ASP A 60 -2.30 3.58 -26.72
CA ASP A 60 -1.42 4.25 -27.69
C ASP A 60 -1.30 5.76 -27.46
N LEU A 61 -2.37 6.40 -26.98
CA LEU A 61 -2.39 7.85 -26.71
C LEU A 61 -1.69 8.19 -25.40
N LEU A 62 -1.80 7.35 -24.38
CA LEU A 62 -1.38 7.60 -23.00
C LEU A 62 0.08 8.12 -22.85
N PRO A 63 1.09 7.59 -23.56
CA PRO A 63 2.47 8.08 -23.45
C PRO A 63 2.68 9.49 -24.01
N ARG A 64 1.73 9.98 -24.84
CA ARG A 64 1.79 11.29 -25.50
C ARG A 64 1.06 12.39 -24.70
N LEU A 65 0.31 12.00 -23.68
CA LEU A 65 -0.43 12.94 -22.83
C LEU A 65 0.49 13.62 -21.81
N ILE A 66 0.17 14.88 -21.52
CA ILE A 66 0.71 15.59 -20.37
C ILE A 66 0.17 14.98 -19.07
N ASP A 67 0.87 15.17 -17.96
CA ASP A 67 0.52 14.53 -16.68
C ASP A 67 -0.91 14.86 -16.22
N ALA A 68 -1.39 16.09 -16.42
CA ALA A 68 -2.73 16.51 -16.02
C ALA A 68 -3.87 15.75 -16.73
N ASP A 69 -3.65 15.38 -18.00
CA ASP A 69 -4.61 14.64 -18.83
C ASP A 69 -4.44 13.13 -18.71
N ARG A 70 -3.22 12.70 -18.36
CA ARG A 70 -2.89 11.29 -18.19
C ARG A 70 -3.74 10.65 -17.09
N ASP A 71 -3.96 11.34 -15.97
CA ASP A 71 -4.71 10.80 -14.83
C ASP A 71 -6.17 10.50 -15.17
N GLU A 72 -6.81 11.36 -15.96
CA GLU A 72 -8.18 11.15 -16.42
C GLU A 72 -8.25 10.05 -17.48
N ALA A 73 -7.26 9.99 -18.38
CA ALA A 73 -7.14 8.91 -19.35
C ALA A 73 -6.94 7.55 -18.66
N LEU A 74 -6.14 7.48 -17.59
CA LEU A 74 -5.97 6.27 -16.77
C LEU A 74 -7.29 5.86 -16.09
N LEU A 75 -8.07 6.81 -15.55
CA LEU A 75 -9.39 6.53 -14.97
C LEU A 75 -10.35 5.95 -16.02
N ARG A 76 -10.34 6.50 -17.25
CA ARG A 76 -11.15 6.01 -18.38
C ARG A 76 -10.70 4.63 -18.85
N LEU A 77 -9.39 4.39 -18.97
CA LEU A 77 -8.84 3.07 -19.30
C LEU A 77 -9.26 2.03 -18.26
N GLY A 78 -9.17 2.36 -16.97
CA GLY A 78 -9.65 1.49 -15.89
C GLY A 78 -11.11 1.07 -16.09
N GLN A 79 -11.98 2.02 -16.47
CA GLN A 79 -13.39 1.73 -16.77
C GLN A 79 -13.57 0.87 -18.02
N LEU A 80 -12.84 1.15 -19.11
CA LEU A 80 -12.91 0.34 -20.34
C LEU A 80 -12.49 -1.11 -20.07
N HIS A 81 -11.44 -1.32 -19.27
CA HIS A 81 -11.03 -2.66 -18.86
C HIS A 81 -12.06 -3.36 -17.95
N LEU A 82 -12.79 -2.63 -17.10
CA LEU A 82 -13.92 -3.21 -16.36
C LEU A 82 -15.03 -3.68 -17.31
N ASP A 83 -15.39 -2.83 -18.27
CA ASP A 83 -16.42 -3.13 -19.27
C ASP A 83 -16.01 -4.36 -20.11
N ALA A 84 -14.71 -4.50 -20.39
CA ALA A 84 -14.11 -5.61 -21.13
C ALA A 84 -13.89 -6.88 -20.30
N ARG A 85 -14.20 -6.85 -18.99
CA ARG A 85 -13.92 -7.96 -18.05
C ARG A 85 -12.44 -8.30 -17.92
N HIS A 86 -11.58 -7.28 -17.93
CA HIS A 86 -10.13 -7.35 -17.68
C HIS A 86 -9.82 -6.78 -16.27
N PRO A 87 -10.18 -7.50 -15.19
CA PRO A 87 -10.15 -6.95 -13.83
C PRO A 87 -8.74 -6.59 -13.34
N ALA A 88 -7.70 -7.32 -13.75
CA ALA A 88 -6.34 -7.06 -13.31
C ALA A 88 -5.80 -5.76 -13.91
N GLU A 89 -5.99 -5.57 -15.21
CA GLU A 89 -5.64 -4.38 -15.99
C GLU A 89 -6.44 -3.17 -15.49
N ALA A 90 -7.75 -3.34 -15.28
CA ALA A 90 -8.60 -2.31 -14.70
C ALA A 90 -8.02 -1.78 -13.37
N ARG A 91 -7.67 -2.68 -12.43
CA ARG A 91 -7.05 -2.29 -11.16
C ARG A 91 -5.75 -1.55 -11.34
N GLN A 92 -4.91 -2.01 -12.26
CA GLN A 92 -3.63 -1.37 -12.53
C GLN A 92 -3.84 0.08 -12.96
N TYR A 93 -4.74 0.32 -13.92
CA TYR A 93 -5.02 1.66 -14.40
C TYR A 93 -5.66 2.57 -13.35
N PHE A 94 -6.62 2.06 -12.56
CA PHE A 94 -7.17 2.84 -11.45
C PHE A 94 -6.11 3.22 -10.42
N ARG A 95 -5.24 2.28 -10.01
CA ARG A 95 -4.16 2.58 -9.06
C ARG A 95 -3.17 3.61 -9.61
N GLN A 96 -2.83 3.51 -10.90
CA GLN A 96 -1.97 4.49 -11.56
C GLN A 96 -2.63 5.88 -11.57
N ALA A 97 -3.93 5.96 -11.88
CA ALA A 97 -4.67 7.23 -11.85
C ALA A 97 -4.62 7.89 -10.45
N GLN A 98 -4.72 7.08 -9.38
CA GLN A 98 -4.67 7.58 -8.00
C GLN A 98 -3.33 8.20 -7.59
N LEU A 99 -2.25 7.94 -8.34
CA LEU A 99 -0.93 8.57 -8.12
C LEU A 99 -0.89 10.03 -8.57
N GLY A 100 -1.83 10.43 -9.42
CA GLY A 100 -1.90 11.74 -10.03
C GLY A 100 -2.75 12.78 -9.27
N TRP A 101 -3.36 13.69 -10.02
CA TRP A 101 -4.07 14.88 -9.59
C TRP A 101 -5.60 14.72 -9.72
N LEU A 102 -6.12 13.58 -9.24
CA LEU A 102 -7.56 13.33 -9.20
C LEU A 102 -8.25 14.20 -8.13
N SER A 103 -9.43 14.71 -8.44
CA SER A 103 -10.36 15.28 -7.47
C SER A 103 -10.82 14.24 -6.46
N ALA A 104 -11.38 14.66 -5.32
CA ALA A 104 -11.89 13.73 -4.31
C ALA A 104 -12.96 12.77 -4.87
N ARG A 105 -13.81 13.25 -5.80
CA ARG A 105 -14.81 12.41 -6.46
C ARG A 105 -14.16 11.40 -7.41
N GLU A 106 -13.17 11.81 -8.19
CA GLU A 106 -12.44 10.90 -9.10
C GLU A 106 -11.61 9.86 -8.34
N GLN A 107 -11.03 10.22 -7.19
CA GLN A 107 -10.41 9.27 -6.28
C GLN A 107 -11.42 8.21 -5.82
N ALA A 108 -12.63 8.64 -5.43
CA ALA A 108 -13.70 7.73 -5.03
C ALA A 108 -14.21 6.87 -6.19
N GLN A 109 -14.22 7.38 -7.42
CA GLN A 109 -14.51 6.60 -8.62
C GLN A 109 -13.43 5.55 -8.92
N ALA A 110 -12.15 5.89 -8.74
CA ALA A 110 -11.07 4.93 -8.89
C ALA A 110 -11.18 3.80 -7.86
N GLU A 111 -11.47 4.14 -6.60
CA GLU A 111 -11.75 3.16 -5.54
C GLU A 111 -12.96 2.28 -5.89
N TYR A 112 -14.05 2.88 -6.41
CA TYR A 112 -15.22 2.12 -6.86
C TYR A 112 -14.85 1.10 -7.93
N GLY A 113 -14.13 1.53 -8.96
CA GLY A 113 -13.67 0.67 -10.05
C GLY A 113 -12.73 -0.46 -9.58
N ILE A 114 -11.82 -0.17 -8.64
CA ILE A 114 -11.00 -1.21 -7.99
C ILE A 114 -11.90 -2.20 -7.24
N GLY A 115 -12.90 -1.73 -6.50
CA GLY A 115 -13.88 -2.59 -5.83
C GLY A 115 -14.60 -3.52 -6.82
N LEU A 116 -15.13 -2.97 -7.92
CA LEU A 116 -15.82 -3.73 -8.96
C LEU A 116 -14.92 -4.80 -9.60
N SER A 117 -13.66 -4.48 -9.87
CA SER A 117 -12.72 -5.43 -10.46
C SER A 117 -12.50 -6.67 -9.58
N TYR A 118 -12.47 -6.50 -8.25
CA TYR A 118 -12.33 -7.62 -7.32
C TYR A 118 -13.61 -8.47 -7.26
N LEU A 119 -14.78 -7.84 -7.42
CA LEU A 119 -16.04 -8.56 -7.50
C LEU A 119 -16.15 -9.41 -8.78
N LEU A 120 -15.61 -8.94 -9.91
CA LEU A 120 -15.50 -9.76 -11.14
C LEU A 120 -14.66 -11.02 -10.94
N GLU A 121 -13.63 -10.93 -10.10
CA GLU A 121 -12.79 -12.09 -9.73
C GLU A 121 -13.38 -12.91 -8.57
N ARG A 122 -14.61 -12.59 -8.12
CA ARG A 122 -15.28 -13.24 -6.99
C ARG A 122 -14.51 -13.11 -5.66
N ARG A 123 -13.94 -11.93 -5.42
CA ARG A 123 -13.16 -11.59 -4.21
C ARG A 123 -13.79 -10.47 -3.38
N PRO A 124 -14.99 -10.69 -2.81
CA PRO A 124 -15.74 -9.68 -2.06
C PRO A 124 -14.95 -9.09 -0.87
N GLU A 125 -14.08 -9.88 -0.23
CA GLU A 125 -13.24 -9.43 0.88
C GLU A 125 -12.21 -8.37 0.46
N ALA A 126 -11.68 -8.48 -0.76
CA ALA A 126 -10.75 -7.51 -1.33
C ALA A 126 -11.47 -6.25 -1.84
N ALA A 127 -12.72 -6.39 -2.28
CA ALA A 127 -13.54 -5.28 -2.77
C ALA A 127 -14.01 -4.33 -1.65
N GLN A 128 -14.38 -4.87 -0.48
CA GLN A 128 -14.95 -4.10 0.64
C GLN A 128 -14.22 -2.80 1.01
N PRO A 129 -12.88 -2.79 1.25
CA PRO A 129 -12.21 -1.55 1.66
C PRO A 129 -12.30 -0.45 0.61
N HIS A 130 -12.21 -0.82 -0.66
CA HIS A 130 -12.31 0.11 -1.77
C HIS A 130 -13.74 0.66 -1.89
N LEU A 131 -14.75 -0.20 -1.77
CA LEU A 131 -16.16 0.21 -1.79
C LEU A 131 -16.55 1.10 -0.60
N LEU A 132 -15.92 0.93 0.57
CA LEU A 132 -16.13 1.82 1.73
C LEU A 132 -15.64 3.23 1.44
N VAL A 133 -14.43 3.38 0.87
CA VAL A 133 -13.87 4.67 0.51
C VAL A 133 -14.67 5.30 -0.63
N ALA A 134 -15.03 4.51 -1.64
CA ALA A 134 -15.87 4.95 -2.74
C ALA A 134 -17.20 5.53 -2.24
N ARG A 135 -17.89 4.82 -1.33
CA ARG A 135 -19.14 5.28 -0.73
C ARG A 135 -19.01 6.64 -0.03
N GLU A 136 -17.89 6.89 0.65
CA GLU A 136 -17.69 8.16 1.35
C GLU A 136 -17.49 9.36 0.41
N GLY A 137 -16.93 9.12 -0.78
CA GLY A 137 -16.66 10.17 -1.77
C GLY A 137 -17.64 10.26 -2.94
N LEU A 138 -18.55 9.30 -3.08
CA LEU A 138 -19.60 9.27 -4.10
C LEU A 138 -20.96 9.68 -3.51
N ALA A 139 -21.88 10.07 -4.38
CA ALA A 139 -23.22 10.51 -4.01
C ALA A 139 -24.23 10.07 -5.07
N GLY A 140 -25.50 9.99 -4.70
CA GLY A 140 -26.57 9.58 -5.61
C GLY A 140 -26.47 8.09 -5.98
N PRO A 141 -26.78 7.71 -7.24
CA PRO A 141 -26.83 6.32 -7.67
C PRO A 141 -25.54 5.53 -7.40
N GLU A 142 -24.37 6.15 -7.57
CA GLU A 142 -23.10 5.46 -7.36
C GLU A 142 -22.83 5.13 -5.87
N ALA A 143 -23.34 5.95 -4.95
CA ALA A 143 -23.27 5.66 -3.51
C ALA A 143 -24.24 4.53 -3.12
N GLU A 144 -25.44 4.49 -3.73
CA GLU A 144 -26.40 3.40 -3.57
C GLU A 144 -25.82 2.08 -4.09
N GLU A 145 -25.15 2.11 -5.24
CA GLU A 145 -24.43 0.96 -5.79
C GLU A 145 -23.37 0.45 -4.80
N CYS A 146 -22.56 1.34 -4.23
CA CYS A 146 -21.56 0.95 -3.24
C CYS A 146 -22.20 0.26 -2.03
N GLU A 147 -23.32 0.74 -1.51
CA GLU A 147 -24.01 0.10 -0.38
C GLU A 147 -24.50 -1.31 -0.74
N VAL A 148 -25.13 -1.49 -1.90
CA VAL A 148 -25.57 -2.81 -2.39
C VAL A 148 -24.38 -3.78 -2.49
N LEU A 149 -23.27 -3.33 -3.06
CA LEU A 149 -22.07 -4.16 -3.21
C LEU A 149 -21.37 -4.44 -1.87
N LEU A 150 -21.47 -3.53 -0.89
CA LEU A 150 -20.99 -3.75 0.47
C LEU A 150 -21.85 -4.80 1.20
N GLU A 151 -23.15 -4.90 0.91
CA GLU A 151 -23.99 -5.99 1.43
C GLU A 151 -23.49 -7.35 0.92
N VAL A 152 -23.20 -7.45 -0.38
CA VAL A 152 -22.57 -8.64 -0.98
C VAL A 152 -21.25 -8.95 -0.30
N GLY A 153 -20.40 -7.92 -0.11
CA GLY A 153 -19.15 -8.01 0.62
C GLY A 153 -19.31 -8.70 1.97
N ARG A 154 -20.34 -8.31 2.73
CA ARG A 154 -20.65 -8.81 4.08
C ARG A 154 -21.34 -10.18 4.07
N GLY A 155 -21.49 -10.83 2.91
CA GLY A 155 -22.20 -12.10 2.76
C GLY A 155 -23.72 -11.97 2.98
N ARG A 156 -24.28 -10.76 2.83
CA ARG A 156 -25.71 -10.52 2.88
C ARG A 156 -26.29 -10.59 1.47
N THR A 157 -27.55 -10.97 1.38
CA THR A 157 -28.29 -10.83 0.12
C THR A 157 -28.47 -9.35 -0.18
N PRO A 158 -27.98 -8.84 -1.32
CA PRO A 158 -28.16 -7.44 -1.69
C PRO A 158 -29.65 -7.13 -1.81
N THR A 159 -30.07 -6.02 -1.20
CA THR A 159 -31.43 -5.49 -1.32
C THR A 159 -31.40 -4.14 -2.01
N GLY A 160 -32.37 -3.86 -2.87
CA GLY A 160 -32.38 -2.61 -3.62
C GLY A 160 -33.42 -2.59 -4.73
N ASP A 161 -33.44 -1.48 -5.46
CA ASP A 161 -34.26 -1.33 -6.66
C ASP A 161 -33.92 -2.43 -7.71
N PRO A 162 -34.91 -3.09 -8.33
CA PRO A 162 -34.64 -4.16 -9.30
C PRO A 162 -33.80 -3.73 -10.51
N ALA A 163 -33.94 -2.48 -10.98
CA ALA A 163 -33.14 -1.99 -12.10
C ALA A 163 -31.68 -1.73 -11.67
N LEU A 164 -31.48 -1.26 -10.44
CA LEU A 164 -30.15 -1.18 -9.83
C LEU A 164 -29.49 -2.57 -9.71
N LEU A 165 -30.22 -3.57 -9.19
CA LEU A 165 -29.70 -4.93 -9.08
C LEU A 165 -29.38 -5.55 -10.45
N ALA A 166 -30.20 -5.29 -11.47
CA ALA A 166 -29.92 -5.74 -12.84
C ALA A 166 -28.65 -5.11 -13.42
N ARG A 167 -28.38 -3.83 -13.15
CA ARG A 167 -27.13 -3.17 -13.57
C ARG A 167 -25.90 -3.77 -12.87
N LEU A 168 -26.05 -4.15 -11.61
CA LEU A 168 -24.98 -4.72 -10.80
C LEU A 168 -24.81 -6.22 -10.98
N GLU A 169 -25.73 -6.91 -11.66
CA GLU A 169 -25.76 -8.37 -11.88
C GLU A 169 -24.37 -8.98 -12.11
N PRO A 170 -23.48 -8.42 -12.97
CA PRO A 170 -22.19 -9.03 -13.21
C PRO A 170 -21.24 -9.06 -12.01
N PHE A 171 -21.46 -8.20 -11.03
CA PHE A 171 -20.68 -8.07 -9.79
C PHE A 171 -21.37 -8.78 -8.62
N LEU A 172 -22.63 -9.19 -8.78
CA LEU A 172 -23.38 -9.95 -7.80
C LEU A 172 -23.05 -11.45 -7.93
N PRO A 173 -23.13 -12.22 -6.83
CA PRO A 173 -23.00 -13.67 -6.89
C PRO A 173 -24.21 -14.32 -7.60
N GLU A 174 -23.97 -15.33 -8.44
CA GLU A 174 -25.02 -16.02 -9.24
C GLU A 174 -26.04 -16.83 -8.40
N ALA A 175 -25.79 -17.01 -7.10
CA ALA A 175 -26.67 -17.64 -6.13
C ALA A 175 -26.48 -16.93 -4.78
N PRO A 176 -27.45 -16.96 -3.83
CA PRO A 176 -27.18 -16.52 -2.48
C PRO A 176 -25.94 -17.25 -2.00
N LEU A 177 -24.88 -16.49 -1.68
CA LEU A 177 -23.62 -17.01 -1.19
C LEU A 177 -23.97 -17.92 -0.01
N VAL A 178 -23.97 -19.24 -0.24
CA VAL A 178 -23.84 -20.20 0.85
C VAL A 178 -22.52 -19.79 1.46
N VAL A 179 -22.59 -19.14 2.61
CA VAL A 179 -21.42 -18.72 3.39
C VAL A 179 -20.52 -19.94 3.40
N ALA A 180 -19.41 -19.88 2.66
CA ALA A 180 -18.42 -20.93 2.71
C ALA A 180 -18.14 -21.09 4.19
N ARG A 181 -18.41 -22.29 4.70
CA ARG A 181 -18.18 -22.67 6.09
C ARG A 181 -16.85 -22.03 6.49
N PRO A 182 -16.77 -21.27 7.61
CA PRO A 182 -15.56 -20.54 7.95
C PRO A 182 -14.38 -21.47 7.70
N ALA A 183 -13.48 -21.05 6.81
CA ALA A 183 -12.28 -21.80 6.52
C ALA A 183 -11.74 -22.28 7.87
N GLU A 184 -11.54 -23.59 7.98
CA GLU A 184 -11.02 -24.25 9.17
C GLU A 184 -9.94 -23.34 9.76
N ALA A 185 -10.08 -22.99 11.05
CA ALA A 185 -9.28 -21.95 11.69
C ALA A 185 -7.83 -22.14 11.26
N PRO A 186 -7.23 -21.17 10.55
CA PRO A 186 -5.99 -21.42 9.86
C PRO A 186 -4.94 -21.82 10.88
N ALA A 187 -4.11 -22.81 10.52
CA ALA A 187 -3.08 -23.35 11.39
C ALA A 187 -2.29 -22.18 12.01
N PRO A 188 -1.96 -22.22 13.31
CA PRO A 188 -1.24 -21.12 13.95
C PRO A 188 0.01 -20.77 13.14
N LEU A 189 0.32 -19.48 12.99
CA LEU A 189 1.56 -18.95 12.37
C LEU A 189 2.81 -19.30 13.22
N ALA A 190 2.84 -20.49 13.81
CA ALA A 190 3.92 -21.00 14.62
C ALA A 190 5.13 -21.26 13.72
N GLY A 191 6.29 -20.72 14.09
CA GLY A 191 7.55 -20.91 13.36
C GLY A 191 7.87 -19.85 12.31
N VAL A 192 7.07 -18.79 12.19
CA VAL A 192 7.28 -17.71 11.20
C VAL A 192 8.07 -16.52 11.76
N VAL A 193 8.16 -16.38 13.08
CA VAL A 193 8.84 -15.27 13.77
C VAL A 193 10.03 -15.81 14.57
N ASP A 194 11.21 -15.29 14.27
CA ASP A 194 12.46 -15.59 15.00
C ASP A 194 12.68 -14.63 16.18
N VAL A 195 12.27 -13.36 16.00
CA VAL A 195 12.49 -12.28 16.96
C VAL A 195 11.18 -11.56 17.25
N SER A 196 10.51 -11.97 18.33
CA SER A 196 9.30 -11.32 18.85
C SER A 196 9.53 -9.88 19.30
N ARG A 197 8.44 -9.12 19.40
CA ARG A 197 8.40 -7.76 19.97
C ARG A 197 9.11 -7.66 21.31
N ARG A 198 8.91 -8.65 22.18
CA ARG A 198 9.57 -8.71 23.49
C ARG A 198 11.09 -8.84 23.35
N GLN A 199 11.57 -9.66 22.42
CA GLN A 199 13.01 -9.94 22.25
C GLN A 199 13.79 -8.76 21.67
N TRP A 200 13.16 -7.89 20.86
CA TRP A 200 13.82 -6.68 20.36
C TRP A 200 13.51 -5.41 21.17
N HIS A 201 12.73 -5.54 22.23
CA HIS A 201 12.30 -4.48 23.15
C HIS A 201 11.39 -3.44 22.49
N ALA A 202 10.34 -3.92 21.84
CA ALA A 202 9.31 -3.08 21.25
C ALA A 202 8.64 -2.17 22.28
N ARG A 203 8.45 -0.91 21.92
CA ARG A 203 7.49 -0.02 22.59
C ARG A 203 6.06 -0.51 22.38
N PRO A 204 5.12 -0.16 23.26
CA PRO A 204 3.71 -0.50 23.08
C PRO A 204 3.12 0.18 21.83
N LEU A 205 2.12 -0.49 21.25
CA LEU A 205 1.24 0.06 20.22
C LEU A 205 0.40 1.20 20.84
N ARG A 206 0.36 2.37 20.19
CA ARG A 206 -0.49 3.50 20.62
C ARG A 206 -1.90 3.35 20.05
N GLY A 207 -2.90 4.00 20.67
CA GLY A 207 -4.31 3.82 20.32
C GLY A 207 -4.80 4.50 19.02
N ASN A 208 -3.93 5.15 18.24
CA ASN A 208 -4.29 5.87 17.02
C ASN A 208 -4.13 4.99 15.76
N HIS A 209 -4.86 3.87 15.72
CA HIS A 209 -4.88 2.95 14.58
C HIS A 209 -6.28 2.36 14.37
N ASP A 210 -6.53 1.89 13.15
CA ASP A 210 -7.68 1.05 12.87
C ASP A 210 -7.36 -0.43 13.18
N PRO A 211 -8.38 -1.23 13.53
CA PRO A 211 -8.21 -2.69 13.60
C PRO A 211 -7.91 -3.27 12.22
N MET A 212 -7.10 -4.33 12.17
CA MET A 212 -6.85 -5.07 10.93
C MET A 212 -8.11 -5.82 10.50
N THR A 213 -8.54 -5.62 9.25
CA THR A 213 -9.56 -6.47 8.60
C THR A 213 -8.94 -7.79 8.14
N ARG A 214 -9.72 -8.75 7.62
CA ARG A 214 -9.16 -10.01 7.14
C ARG A 214 -8.07 -9.74 6.09
N PRO A 215 -6.81 -10.17 6.30
CA PRO A 215 -5.76 -9.97 5.31
C PRO A 215 -6.07 -10.67 3.99
N TRP A 216 -5.90 -9.95 2.89
CA TRP A 216 -6.14 -10.45 1.53
C TRP A 216 -5.02 -10.07 0.55
N ARG A 217 -4.02 -9.31 1.02
CA ARG A 217 -2.88 -8.79 0.26
C ARG A 217 -1.62 -8.71 1.12
N ILE A 218 -0.45 -8.79 0.47
CA ILE A 218 0.85 -8.55 1.10
C ILE A 218 1.64 -7.54 0.26
N THR A 219 2.27 -6.56 0.92
CA THR A 219 3.18 -5.61 0.26
C THR A 219 4.60 -5.71 0.80
N VAL A 220 5.57 -5.85 -0.09
CA VAL A 220 6.99 -5.95 0.23
C VAL A 220 7.66 -4.58 0.10
N HIS A 221 8.49 -4.27 1.09
CA HIS A 221 9.23 -3.02 1.26
C HIS A 221 10.71 -3.28 1.49
N HIS A 222 11.50 -2.23 1.35
CA HIS A 222 12.79 -2.12 2.03
C HIS A 222 12.73 -1.06 3.13
N SER A 223 13.73 -1.00 4.02
CA SER A 223 13.79 0.07 5.02
C SER A 223 14.32 1.39 4.45
N ALA A 224 14.93 1.38 3.26
CA ALA A 224 15.64 2.51 2.65
C ALA A 224 16.80 3.04 3.52
N GLU A 225 17.35 2.17 4.36
CA GLU A 225 18.34 2.50 5.37
C GLU A 225 19.51 1.53 5.23
N PRO A 226 20.73 2.02 4.88
CA PRO A 226 21.88 1.16 4.71
C PRO A 226 22.15 0.33 5.96
N LEU A 227 22.21 -0.98 5.78
CA LEU A 227 22.57 -1.90 6.86
C LEU A 227 23.73 -2.78 6.40
N HIS A 228 24.85 -2.71 7.11
CA HIS A 228 26.09 -3.42 6.73
C HIS A 228 26.44 -4.57 7.68
N SER A 229 25.71 -4.74 8.78
CA SER A 229 25.94 -5.79 9.77
C SER A 229 24.86 -6.86 9.70
N ASP A 230 25.28 -8.11 9.80
CA ASP A 230 24.41 -9.28 9.91
C ASP A 230 24.16 -9.66 11.39
N SER A 231 24.66 -8.87 12.34
CA SER A 231 24.50 -9.17 13.77
C SER A 231 23.07 -8.93 14.26
N LEU A 232 22.60 -9.79 15.17
CA LEU A 232 21.27 -9.62 15.79
C LEU A 232 21.16 -8.29 16.54
N ALA A 233 22.25 -7.85 17.15
CA ALA A 233 22.29 -6.59 17.89
C ALA A 233 22.08 -5.38 16.98
N ALA A 234 22.73 -5.35 15.82
CA ALA A 234 22.55 -4.29 14.82
C ALA A 234 21.13 -4.30 14.24
N ALA A 235 20.61 -5.47 13.87
CA ALA A 235 19.24 -5.60 13.38
C ALA A 235 18.21 -5.11 14.41
N LYS A 236 18.34 -5.52 15.68
CA LYS A 236 17.48 -5.02 16.77
C LYS A 236 17.59 -3.51 16.96
N ALA A 237 18.79 -2.93 16.85
CA ALA A 237 18.99 -1.49 16.95
C ALA A 237 18.28 -0.75 15.80
N GLU A 238 18.39 -1.28 14.59
CA GLU A 238 17.76 -0.70 13.41
C GLU A 238 16.23 -0.77 13.48
N VAL A 239 15.65 -1.91 13.85
CA VAL A 239 14.19 -2.04 14.04
C VAL A 239 13.67 -1.06 15.09
N ARG A 240 14.41 -0.86 16.20
CA ARG A 240 14.05 0.15 17.22
C ARG A 240 14.14 1.57 16.68
N ARG A 241 15.14 1.89 15.87
CA ARG A 241 15.29 3.21 15.25
C ARG A 241 14.13 3.49 14.29
N ILE A 242 13.73 2.51 13.48
CA ILE A 242 12.55 2.62 12.62
C ILE A 242 11.27 2.80 13.45
N GLN A 243 11.09 2.05 14.55
CA GLN A 243 9.95 2.23 15.45
C GLN A 243 9.92 3.63 16.06
N GLN A 244 11.07 4.12 16.53
CA GLN A 244 11.20 5.46 17.10
C GLN A 244 10.86 6.53 16.06
N TYR A 245 11.37 6.41 14.84
CA TYR A 245 11.08 7.34 13.75
C TYR A 245 9.59 7.36 13.37
N HIS A 246 8.95 6.20 13.26
CA HIS A 246 7.52 6.11 12.97
C HIS A 246 6.66 6.67 14.12
N GLN A 247 6.97 6.32 15.37
CA GLN A 247 6.16 6.77 16.50
C GLN A 247 6.41 8.24 16.87
N ASP A 248 7.66 8.66 17.01
CA ASP A 248 8.00 9.99 17.51
C ASP A 248 8.17 11.00 16.38
N GLY A 249 8.68 10.57 15.21
CA GLY A 249 8.81 11.42 14.03
C GLY A 249 7.50 11.61 13.27
N HIS A 250 6.74 10.52 13.05
CA HIS A 250 5.50 10.55 12.24
C HIS A 250 4.21 10.50 13.06
N GLY A 251 4.30 10.34 14.39
CA GLY A 251 3.13 10.22 15.24
C GLY A 251 2.33 8.92 15.04
N TRP A 252 2.86 7.92 14.34
CA TRP A 252 2.16 6.67 14.07
C TRP A 252 1.98 5.83 15.34
N ALA A 253 1.02 4.92 15.27
CA ALA A 253 0.75 4.02 16.39
C ALA A 253 1.92 3.10 16.73
N ASP A 254 2.68 2.69 15.72
CA ASP A 254 3.83 1.78 15.81
C ASP A 254 4.59 1.79 14.47
N LEU A 255 5.54 0.86 14.28
CA LEU A 255 6.08 0.45 12.98
C LEU A 255 5.00 0.41 11.90
N GLY A 256 5.29 0.90 10.69
CA GLY A 256 4.36 0.80 9.57
C GLY A 256 4.11 -0.63 9.09
N TYR A 257 5.07 -1.53 9.31
CA TYR A 257 5.10 -2.91 8.80
C TYR A 257 4.74 -3.94 9.88
N HIS A 258 4.18 -5.07 9.48
CA HIS A 258 3.85 -6.19 10.38
C HIS A 258 5.03 -7.13 10.59
N PHE A 259 5.91 -7.26 9.60
CA PHE A 259 7.12 -8.05 9.68
C PHE A 259 8.31 -7.29 9.12
N LEU A 260 9.49 -7.57 9.67
CA LEU A 260 10.76 -7.10 9.13
C LEU A 260 11.71 -8.28 8.97
N ILE A 261 12.55 -8.28 7.93
CA ILE A 261 13.52 -9.35 7.67
C ILE A 261 14.92 -8.74 7.61
N ASP A 262 15.77 -9.14 8.55
CA ASP A 262 17.15 -8.66 8.57
C ASP A 262 18.05 -9.39 7.56
N ARG A 263 19.27 -8.90 7.40
CA ARG A 263 20.24 -9.45 6.44
C ARG A 263 20.60 -10.92 6.64
N SER A 264 20.41 -11.46 7.86
CA SER A 264 20.61 -12.88 8.16
C SER A 264 19.38 -13.74 7.88
N GLY A 265 18.29 -13.15 7.37
CA GLY A 265 17.02 -13.84 7.12
C GLY A 265 16.17 -14.02 8.37
N ARG A 266 16.49 -13.36 9.50
CA ARG A 266 15.65 -13.46 10.70
C ARG A 266 14.40 -12.63 10.54
N VAL A 267 13.25 -13.22 10.83
CA VAL A 267 11.95 -12.54 10.79
C VAL A 267 11.64 -11.92 12.16
N PHE A 268 11.49 -10.60 12.16
CA PHE A 268 11.11 -9.79 13.31
C PHE A 268 9.61 -9.53 13.29
N GLU A 269 8.98 -9.70 14.44
CA GLU A 269 7.60 -9.29 14.68
C GLU A 269 7.53 -7.76 14.76
N GLY A 270 6.86 -7.13 13.79
CA GLY A 270 6.61 -5.69 13.74
C GLY A 270 5.28 -5.32 14.39
N ARG A 271 4.48 -4.48 13.73
CA ARG A 271 3.12 -4.13 14.16
C ARG A 271 2.26 -5.40 14.31
N PRO A 272 1.49 -5.55 15.41
CA PRO A 272 0.62 -6.70 15.58
C PRO A 272 -0.37 -6.86 14.43
N LEU A 273 -0.59 -8.08 13.96
CA LEU A 273 -1.55 -8.40 12.89
C LEU A 273 -3.02 -8.13 13.26
N THR A 274 -3.31 -7.73 14.50
CA THR A 274 -4.64 -7.24 14.92
C THR A 274 -4.87 -5.76 14.60
N ALA A 275 -3.83 -5.02 14.21
CA ALA A 275 -3.90 -3.59 13.89
C ALA A 275 -3.49 -3.35 12.43
N GLN A 276 -4.23 -2.47 11.75
CA GLN A 276 -3.95 -2.11 10.36
C GLN A 276 -2.55 -1.51 10.22
N GLY A 277 -1.86 -1.82 9.12
CA GLY A 277 -0.55 -1.26 8.78
C GLY A 277 -0.56 0.24 8.48
N ALA A 278 0.63 0.82 8.33
CA ALA A 278 0.81 2.20 7.88
C ALA A 278 1.95 2.30 6.86
N HIS A 279 2.00 1.35 5.92
CA HIS A 279 3.15 1.15 5.02
C HIS A 279 2.86 1.42 3.54
N ALA A 280 1.61 1.35 3.09
CA ALA A 280 1.24 1.50 1.67
C ALA A 280 0.39 2.76 1.38
N GLY A 281 -0.07 3.44 2.43
CA GLY A 281 -0.84 4.70 2.36
C GLY A 281 -2.33 4.51 2.07
N GLY A 282 -3.19 5.28 2.76
CA GLY A 282 -4.64 5.30 2.52
C GLY A 282 -5.30 3.92 2.55
N SER A 283 -6.20 3.69 1.60
CA SER A 283 -6.94 2.44 1.38
C SER A 283 -6.04 1.24 1.13
N ASN A 284 -4.81 1.45 0.62
CA ASN A 284 -3.87 0.37 0.39
C ASN A 284 -3.38 -0.31 1.67
N ASN A 285 -3.59 0.26 2.86
CA ASN A 285 -3.26 -0.42 4.12
C ASN A 285 -4.34 -1.40 4.59
N VAL A 286 -5.58 -1.31 4.07
CA VAL A 286 -6.69 -2.12 4.59
C VAL A 286 -6.56 -3.57 4.15
N GLY A 287 -6.52 -4.50 5.11
CA GLY A 287 -6.32 -5.93 4.84
C GLY A 287 -4.98 -6.27 4.19
N ASN A 288 -3.98 -5.40 4.34
CA ASN A 288 -2.67 -5.53 3.70
C ASN A 288 -1.57 -5.77 4.72
N ILE A 289 -0.81 -6.85 4.54
CA ILE A 289 0.34 -7.18 5.39
C ILE A 289 1.61 -6.58 4.80
N GLY A 290 2.18 -5.58 5.45
CA GLY A 290 3.51 -5.06 5.12
C GLY A 290 4.66 -5.93 5.66
N ILE A 291 5.58 -6.30 4.77
CA ILE A 291 6.86 -6.96 5.09
C ILE A 291 8.00 -6.05 4.63
N CYS A 292 8.94 -5.72 5.51
CA CYS A 292 10.07 -4.84 5.22
C CYS A 292 11.42 -5.57 5.31
N LEU A 293 12.17 -5.63 4.22
CA LEU A 293 13.55 -6.11 4.24
C LEU A 293 14.48 -4.99 4.71
N LEU A 294 15.29 -5.24 5.74
CA LEU A 294 16.24 -4.24 6.23
C LEU A 294 17.39 -4.05 5.23
N GLY A 295 17.59 -2.81 4.81
CA GLY A 295 18.61 -2.42 3.84
C GLY A 295 18.14 -1.27 2.94
N ASN A 296 19.09 -0.73 2.18
CA ASN A 296 18.80 0.27 1.15
C ASN A 296 19.00 -0.33 -0.25
N TYR A 297 17.91 -0.52 -0.99
CA TYR A 297 17.93 -1.15 -2.32
C TYR A 297 17.58 -0.18 -3.46
N ALA A 298 17.55 1.13 -3.20
CA ALA A 298 17.43 2.16 -4.23
C ALA A 298 18.42 3.29 -3.92
N ALA A 299 18.87 3.99 -4.96
CA ALA A 299 19.73 5.15 -4.77
C ALA A 299 18.87 6.34 -4.35
N ASP A 300 19.33 7.09 -3.36
CA ASP A 300 18.71 8.34 -2.92
C ASP A 300 19.79 9.42 -2.78
N PRO A 301 20.08 10.18 -3.86
CA PRO A 301 21.12 11.20 -3.86
C PRO A 301 20.89 12.33 -2.86
N ASP A 302 19.62 12.62 -2.54
CA ASP A 302 19.25 13.75 -1.69
C ASP A 302 19.57 13.50 -0.21
N ARG A 303 19.73 12.22 0.17
CA ARG A 303 20.09 11.80 1.53
C ARG A 303 21.60 11.68 1.78
N GLY A 304 22.42 11.92 0.76
CA GLY A 304 23.88 11.96 0.87
C GLY A 304 24.59 10.69 0.36
N GLY A 305 25.93 10.73 0.36
CA GLY A 305 26.76 9.75 -0.35
C GLY A 305 26.57 8.28 0.06
N GLU A 306 26.21 8.01 1.32
CA GLU A 306 25.94 6.64 1.80
C GLU A 306 24.69 6.03 1.14
N TYR A 307 23.73 6.85 0.73
CA TYR A 307 22.48 6.43 0.10
C TYR A 307 22.58 6.32 -1.42
N LEU A 308 23.73 6.69 -2.01
CA LEU A 308 24.05 6.42 -3.41
C LEU A 308 24.41 4.95 -3.64
N VAL A 309 24.90 4.26 -2.61
CA VAL A 309 25.35 2.87 -2.71
C VAL A 309 24.17 1.93 -2.52
N VAL A 310 23.64 1.43 -3.63
CA VAL A 310 22.55 0.45 -3.64
C VAL A 310 23.04 -0.91 -3.13
N GLN A 311 22.45 -1.39 -2.05
CA GLN A 311 22.65 -2.75 -1.56
C GLN A 311 21.76 -3.73 -2.32
N ARG A 312 22.05 -5.02 -2.21
CA ARG A 312 21.17 -6.09 -2.70
C ARG A 312 20.56 -6.84 -1.52
N PRO A 313 19.31 -7.33 -1.63
CA PRO A 313 18.78 -8.33 -0.70
C PRO A 313 19.72 -9.53 -0.62
N THR A 314 19.98 -10.04 0.58
CA THR A 314 20.77 -11.27 0.74
C THR A 314 19.94 -12.49 0.36
N GLU A 315 20.58 -13.60 -0.01
CA GLU A 315 19.87 -14.87 -0.26
C GLU A 315 19.08 -15.33 0.98
N ALA A 316 19.63 -15.11 2.18
CA ALA A 316 18.94 -15.40 3.43
C ALA A 316 17.66 -14.56 3.59
N GLN A 317 17.69 -13.27 3.20
CA GLN A 317 16.49 -12.43 3.19
C GLN A 317 15.45 -12.93 2.19
N LEU A 318 15.86 -13.28 0.98
CA LEU A 318 14.94 -13.74 -0.06
C LEU A 318 14.33 -15.11 0.27
N GLN A 319 15.10 -16.01 0.88
CA GLN A 319 14.60 -17.29 1.36
C GLN A 319 13.57 -17.10 2.48
N ALA A 320 13.91 -16.31 3.51
CA ALA A 320 13.00 -16.00 4.60
C ALA A 320 11.73 -15.28 4.11
N LEU A 321 11.86 -14.35 3.15
CA LEU A 321 10.72 -13.69 2.52
C LEU A 321 9.81 -14.71 1.84
N ARG A 322 10.35 -15.65 1.07
CA ARG A 322 9.57 -16.70 0.41
C ARG A 322 8.80 -17.55 1.41
N GLU A 323 9.47 -18.02 2.46
CA GLU A 323 8.86 -18.86 3.50
C GLU A 323 7.76 -18.12 4.28
N LEU A 324 8.01 -16.85 4.61
CA LEU A 324 7.03 -15.95 5.24
C LEU A 324 5.82 -15.72 4.33
N LEU A 325 6.05 -15.44 3.04
CA LEU A 325 4.98 -15.24 2.06
C LEU A 325 4.11 -16.49 1.90
N GLU A 326 4.70 -17.67 1.72
CA GLU A 326 3.93 -18.91 1.59
C GLU A 326 3.15 -19.22 2.87
N SER A 327 3.74 -19.00 4.05
CA SER A 327 3.06 -19.20 5.34
C SER A 327 1.86 -18.26 5.52
N LEU A 328 2.05 -16.96 5.27
CA LEU A 328 0.96 -15.97 5.37
C LEU A 328 -0.13 -16.21 4.34
N ARG A 329 0.26 -16.56 3.11
CA ARG A 329 -0.70 -16.85 2.04
C ARG A 329 -1.53 -18.09 2.35
N ALA A 330 -0.90 -19.18 2.79
CA ALA A 330 -1.61 -20.38 3.19
C ALA A 330 -2.55 -20.11 4.38
N HIS A 331 -2.10 -19.33 5.36
CA HIS A 331 -2.89 -19.01 6.56
C HIS A 331 -4.13 -18.14 6.23
N TYR A 332 -3.97 -17.09 5.42
CA TYR A 332 -5.07 -16.15 5.15
C TYR A 332 -5.87 -16.46 3.88
N GLY A 333 -5.37 -17.36 3.03
CA GLY A 333 -5.93 -17.63 1.70
C GLY A 333 -5.55 -16.55 0.67
N ILE A 334 -4.39 -15.92 0.82
CA ILE A 334 -3.96 -14.81 -0.05
C ILE A 334 -3.42 -15.38 -1.37
N ALA A 335 -4.03 -14.96 -2.48
CA ALA A 335 -3.59 -15.34 -3.82
C ALA A 335 -2.16 -14.84 -4.10
N ARG A 336 -1.40 -15.61 -4.88
CA ARG A 336 -0.03 -15.23 -5.28
C ARG A 336 -0.01 -13.90 -6.04
N SER A 337 -1.07 -13.65 -6.81
CA SER A 337 -1.34 -12.41 -7.55
C SER A 337 -1.48 -11.17 -6.66
N GLU A 338 -1.73 -11.32 -5.36
CA GLU A 338 -1.86 -10.20 -4.40
C GLU A 338 -0.61 -9.94 -3.57
N VAL A 339 0.54 -10.41 -4.05
CA VAL A 339 1.84 -10.00 -3.51
C VAL A 339 2.43 -8.93 -4.40
N HIS A 340 2.65 -7.76 -3.83
CA HIS A 340 3.06 -6.56 -4.55
C HIS A 340 4.26 -5.89 -3.90
N GLY A 341 5.00 -5.10 -4.67
CA GLY A 341 5.96 -4.14 -4.13
C GLY A 341 5.30 -2.78 -3.89
N HIS A 342 5.93 -1.95 -3.04
CA HIS A 342 5.37 -0.64 -2.69
C HIS A 342 5.26 0.33 -3.89
N LEU A 343 6.20 0.25 -4.84
CA LEU A 343 6.22 1.03 -6.09
C LEU A 343 4.92 0.87 -6.90
N GLU A 344 4.22 -0.25 -6.73
CA GLU A 344 2.94 -0.49 -7.43
C GLU A 344 1.76 0.31 -6.86
N TYR A 345 1.94 1.01 -5.73
CA TYR A 345 0.89 1.78 -5.04
C TYR A 345 1.19 3.26 -4.88
N ARG A 346 2.46 3.65 -4.96
CA ARG A 346 2.92 5.00 -4.64
C ARG A 346 4.06 5.36 -5.58
N ASP A 347 4.21 6.66 -5.84
CA ASP A 347 5.43 7.20 -6.44
C ASP A 347 6.57 7.12 -5.42
N THR A 348 7.29 5.99 -5.42
CA THR A 348 8.37 5.67 -4.48
C THR A 348 9.35 4.70 -5.10
N ALA A 349 10.64 4.82 -4.77
CA ALA A 349 11.64 3.85 -5.22
C ALA A 349 11.61 2.51 -4.44
N CYS A 350 10.82 2.40 -3.38
CA CYS A 350 10.65 1.19 -2.58
C CYS A 350 9.87 0.11 -3.37
N PRO A 351 10.27 -1.17 -3.38
CA PRO A 351 11.28 -1.81 -2.54
C PRO A 351 12.70 -1.84 -3.15
N GLY A 352 12.94 -1.07 -4.21
CA GLY A 352 14.15 -1.11 -5.02
C GLY A 352 14.00 -2.10 -6.19
N PRO A 353 14.66 -1.85 -7.34
CA PRO A 353 14.39 -2.57 -8.59
C PRO A 353 14.64 -4.08 -8.49
N ILE A 354 15.71 -4.50 -7.80
CA ILE A 354 16.05 -5.93 -7.69
C ILE A 354 15.01 -6.70 -6.85
N LEU A 355 14.52 -6.08 -5.77
CA LEU A 355 13.52 -6.70 -4.91
C LEU A 355 12.14 -6.66 -5.56
N GLU A 356 11.82 -5.59 -6.29
CA GLU A 356 10.61 -5.48 -7.11
C GLU A 356 10.57 -6.60 -8.17
N ASP A 357 11.66 -6.81 -8.91
CA ASP A 357 11.76 -7.90 -9.90
C ASP A 357 11.60 -9.29 -9.27
N TRP A 358 12.12 -9.47 -8.05
CA TRP A 358 11.91 -10.71 -7.30
C TRP A 358 10.44 -10.90 -6.95
N VAL A 359 9.76 -9.85 -6.47
CA VAL A 359 8.33 -9.88 -6.12
C VAL A 359 7.48 -10.20 -7.35
N ARG A 360 7.78 -9.60 -8.51
CA ARG A 360 7.08 -9.87 -9.77
C ARG A 360 7.23 -11.33 -10.22
N ARG A 361 8.45 -11.89 -10.15
CA ARG A 361 8.68 -13.31 -10.47
C ARG A 361 7.99 -14.25 -9.48
N TYR A 362 8.05 -13.92 -8.19
CA TYR A 362 7.30 -14.65 -7.18
C TYR A 362 5.79 -14.64 -7.50
N ARG A 363 5.25 -13.48 -7.89
CA ARG A 363 3.84 -13.31 -8.28
C ARG A 363 3.45 -14.15 -9.49
N SER A 364 4.31 -14.21 -10.52
CA SER A 364 4.06 -14.99 -11.74
C SER A 364 4.30 -16.50 -11.59
N GLY A 365 4.84 -16.94 -10.44
CA GLY A 365 5.18 -18.35 -10.20
C GLY A 365 6.39 -18.83 -11.01
N SER A 366 7.27 -17.90 -11.42
CA SER A 366 8.45 -18.14 -12.27
C SER A 366 9.74 -18.30 -11.48
#